data_AF-A0A483RLR2-F1
#
_entry.id   AF-A0A483RLR2-F1
#
_cell.length_a   1.000
_cell.length_b   1.000
_cell.length_c   1.000
_cell.angle_alpha   90.00
_cell.angle_beta   90.00
_cell.angle_gamma   90.00
#
_symmetry.space_group_name_H-M   'P 1'
#
loop_
_entity.id
_entity.type
_entity.pdbx_description
1 polymer ?
#
loop_
_entity_poly.entity_id
_entity_poly.type
_entity_poly.pdbx_seq_one_letter_code
_entity_poly.pdbx_strand_id
1 'polypeptide(L)'
;MGVITKPGKDILTGSIDGVPDIYKAMIAGEANASVELTPNMAGPAFDALEKYKKDGTLPEKLTITKSTLYLPDTAKEELEKKKNMGY
;
A
#
# COMPACT_ATOMS: atom_id res chain seq x y z
N MET A 1 15.20 -5.79 35.68
CA MET A 1 15.58 -5.35 34.32
C MET A 1 14.53 -5.92 33.37
N GLY A 2 13.69 -5.08 32.76
CA GLY A 2 12.67 -5.55 31.82
C GLY A 2 13.31 -6.04 30.53
N VAL A 3 12.81 -7.13 29.95
CA VAL A 3 13.21 -7.56 28.60
C VAL A 3 12.65 -6.54 27.62
N ILE A 4 13.52 -5.87 26.87
CA ILE A 4 13.11 -4.96 25.79
C ILE A 4 12.87 -5.83 24.55
N THR A 5 11.62 -5.89 24.10
CA THR A 5 11.20 -6.61 22.90
C THR A 5 11.55 -5.82 21.64
N LYS A 6 12.13 -6.48 20.62
CA LYS A 6 12.52 -5.85 19.35
C LYS A 6 11.50 -6.17 18.25
N PRO A 7 10.76 -5.18 17.73
CA PRO A 7 9.89 -5.40 16.58
C PRO A 7 10.73 -5.80 15.36
N GLY A 8 10.15 -6.58 14.45
CA GLY A 8 10.84 -7.06 13.26
C GLY A 8 11.77 -8.24 13.49
N LYS A 9 12.10 -8.57 14.75
CA LYS A 9 12.98 -9.69 15.13
C LYS A 9 12.37 -10.62 16.17
N ASP A 10 12.04 -10.10 17.35
CA ASP A 10 11.48 -10.92 18.43
C ASP A 10 9.98 -11.18 18.18
N ILE A 11 9.31 -10.21 17.57
CA ILE A 11 7.94 -10.32 17.07
C ILE A 11 7.93 -9.80 15.64
N LEU A 12 7.53 -10.67 14.71
CA LEU A 12 7.41 -10.30 13.29
C LEU A 12 6.17 -9.42 13.06
N THR A 13 6.25 -8.52 12.09
CA THR A 13 5.14 -7.66 11.69
C THR A 13 4.72 -7.93 10.24
N GLY A 14 3.40 -8.02 10.03
CA GLY A 14 2.78 -8.12 8.73
C GLY A 14 1.56 -7.22 8.68
N SER A 15 1.48 -6.34 7.67
CA SER A 15 0.42 -5.34 7.56
C SER A 15 -0.12 -5.18 6.13
N ILE A 16 -1.09 -4.29 5.96
CA ILE A 16 -1.66 -3.86 4.69
C ILE A 16 -1.57 -2.33 4.62
N ASP A 17 -1.51 -1.81 3.40
CA ASP A 17 -1.57 -0.41 2.92
C ASP A 17 -0.30 -0.04 2.14
N GLY A 18 0.87 -0.22 2.74
CA GLY A 18 2.12 0.25 2.13
C GLY A 18 2.22 1.78 2.15
N VAL A 19 1.97 2.39 3.30
CA VAL A 19 2.21 3.82 3.57
C VAL A 19 3.71 4.12 3.70
N PRO A 20 4.19 5.37 3.49
CA PRO A 20 5.62 5.68 3.61
C PRO A 20 6.30 5.16 4.89
N ASP A 21 5.60 5.23 6.02
CA ASP A 21 6.18 4.89 7.31
C ASP A 21 6.42 3.40 7.51
N ILE A 22 5.66 2.51 6.85
CA ILE A 22 5.96 1.07 6.95
C ILE A 22 7.28 0.73 6.25
N TYR A 23 7.60 1.43 5.15
CA TYR A 23 8.88 1.24 4.47
C TYR A 23 10.04 1.84 5.28
N LYS A 24 9.84 2.97 5.96
CA LYS A 24 10.84 3.49 6.92
C LYS A 24 11.10 2.49 8.05
N ALA A 25 10.05 1.87 8.59
CA ALA A 25 10.17 0.83 9.62
C ALA A 25 10.88 -0.43 9.09
N MET A 26 10.60 -0.86 7.86
CA MET A 26 11.34 -1.95 7.21
C MET A 26 12.83 -1.63 7.06
N ILE A 27 13.18 -0.41 6.63
CA ILE A 27 14.57 0.05 6.51
C ILE A 27 15.28 0.08 7.88
N ALA A 28 14.55 0.45 8.94
CA ALA A 28 15.05 0.41 10.32
C ALA A 28 15.15 -1.01 10.91
N GLY A 29 14.66 -2.03 10.21
CA GLY A 29 14.62 -3.42 10.69
C GLY A 29 13.50 -3.71 11.69
N GLU A 30 12.49 -2.83 11.77
CA GLU A 30 11.38 -2.91 12.72
C GLU A 30 10.11 -3.51 12.10
N ALA A 31 10.10 -3.75 10.78
CA ALA A 31 8.97 -4.38 10.08
C ALA A 31 9.38 -5.40 9.01
N ASN A 32 8.51 -6.39 8.74
CA ASN A 32 8.87 -7.54 7.88
C ASN A 32 8.06 -7.66 6.59
N ALA A 33 6.79 -7.26 6.56
CA ALA A 33 5.94 -7.42 5.38
C ALA A 33 4.79 -6.41 5.35
N SER A 34 4.49 -5.87 4.16
CA SER A 34 3.27 -5.10 3.93
C SER A 34 2.72 -5.37 2.54
N VAL A 35 1.41 -5.62 2.44
CA VAL A 35 0.71 -5.68 1.14
C VAL A 35 0.23 -4.29 0.76
N GLU A 36 0.55 -3.84 -0.44
CA GLU A 36 0.14 -2.53 -0.95
C GLU A 36 -1.35 -2.46 -1.27
N LEU A 37 -1.94 -1.32 -0.86
CA LEU A 37 -3.24 -0.85 -1.30
C LEU A 37 -3.04 0.48 -2.04
N THR A 38 -3.47 0.54 -3.30
CA THR A 38 -3.38 1.81 -4.05
C THR A 38 -4.21 2.91 -3.39
N PRO A 39 -3.68 4.12 -3.19
CA PRO A 39 -4.47 5.25 -2.70
C PRO A 39 -5.43 5.80 -3.76
N ASN A 40 -5.20 5.50 -5.04
CA ASN A 40 -6.03 5.97 -6.15
C ASN A 40 -7.26 5.07 -6.39
N MET A 41 -8.20 5.09 -5.43
CA MET A 41 -9.51 4.45 -5.60
C MET A 41 -10.49 5.33 -6.41
N ALA A 42 -10.30 6.65 -6.34
CA ALA A 42 -11.21 7.60 -6.96
C ALA A 42 -11.07 7.67 -8.48
N GLY A 43 -9.86 7.53 -9.04
CA GLY A 43 -9.63 7.53 -10.49
C GLY A 43 -10.53 6.56 -11.25
N PRO A 44 -10.50 5.25 -10.93
CA PRO A 44 -11.39 4.27 -11.56
C PRO A 44 -12.89 4.56 -11.36
N ALA A 45 -13.27 5.17 -10.24
CA ALA A 45 -14.65 5.57 -10.00
C ALA A 45 -15.07 6.76 -10.88
N PHE A 46 -14.20 7.75 -11.07
CA PHE A 46 -14.44 8.86 -11.98
C PHE A 46 -14.47 8.39 -13.44
N ASP A 47 -13.58 7.49 -13.85
CA ASP A 47 -13.59 6.90 -15.19
C ASP A 47 -14.94 6.21 -15.50
N ALA A 48 -15.47 5.46 -14.54
CA ALA A 48 -16.78 4.83 -14.65
C ALA A 48 -17.92 5.85 -14.75
N LEU A 49 -17.87 6.90 -13.91
CA LEU A 49 -18.88 7.95 -13.90
C LEU A 49 -18.90 8.75 -15.22
N GLU A 50 -17.74 9.06 -15.78
CA GLU A 50 -17.63 9.78 -17.06
C GLU A 50 -18.23 8.98 -18.22
N LYS A 51 -17.90 7.70 -18.32
CA LYS A 51 -18.48 6.80 -19.34
C LYS A 51 -19.99 6.71 -19.20
N TYR A 52 -20.49 6.51 -17.99
CA TYR A 52 -21.92 6.47 -17.73
C TYR A 52 -22.63 7.77 -18.14
N LYS A 53 -22.07 8.94 -17.80
CA LYS A 53 -22.65 10.23 -18.18
C LYS A 53 -22.59 10.50 -19.70
N LYS A 54 -21.58 9.98 -20.38
CA LYS A 54 -21.36 10.21 -21.80
C LYS A 54 -22.34 9.43 -22.68
N ASP A 55 -22.53 8.15 -22.40
CA ASP A 55 -23.29 7.25 -23.28
C ASP A 55 -24.11 6.17 -22.55
N GLY A 56 -24.20 6.25 -21.22
CA GLY A 56 -24.94 5.28 -20.41
C GLY A 56 -24.20 3.97 -20.17
N THR A 57 -22.91 3.85 -20.54
CA THR A 57 -22.10 2.66 -20.26
C THR A 57 -22.10 2.36 -18.75
N LEU A 58 -22.62 1.20 -18.38
CA LEU A 58 -22.60 0.72 -17.00
C LEU A 58 -21.21 0.15 -16.66
N PRO A 59 -20.65 0.47 -15.48
CA PRO A 59 -19.44 -0.20 -15.01
C PRO A 59 -19.73 -1.66 -14.63
N GLU A 60 -18.66 -2.46 -14.56
CA GLU A 60 -18.74 -3.76 -13.91
C GLU A 60 -19.14 -3.60 -12.43
N LYS A 61 -19.77 -4.62 -11.86
CA LYS A 61 -20.21 -4.60 -10.46
C LYS A 61 -19.04 -4.53 -9.48
N LEU A 62 -17.86 -5.02 -9.88
CA LEU A 62 -16.67 -5.06 -9.03
C LEU A 62 -15.42 -4.67 -9.83
N THR A 63 -14.82 -3.53 -9.48
CA THR A 63 -13.54 -3.08 -10.03
C THR A 63 -12.44 -3.37 -9.01
N ILE A 64 -11.55 -4.32 -9.30
CA ILE A 64 -10.48 -4.76 -8.39
C ILE A 64 -9.18 -4.04 -8.72
N THR A 65 -8.52 -3.48 -7.70
CA THR A 65 -7.18 -2.91 -7.83
C THR A 65 -6.10 -3.95 -7.53
N LYS A 66 -4.90 -3.76 -8.09
CA LYS A 66 -3.78 -4.69 -7.86
C LYS A 66 -3.28 -4.58 -6.42
N SER A 67 -2.98 -5.72 -5.81
CA SER A 67 -2.27 -5.82 -4.52
C SER A 67 -0.92 -6.50 -4.73
N THR A 68 0.12 -6.00 -4.06
CA THR A 68 1.50 -6.52 -4.17
C THR A 68 2.10 -6.64 -2.77
N LEU A 69 2.70 -7.79 -2.46
CA LEU A 69 3.48 -7.96 -1.22
C LEU A 69 4.84 -7.29 -1.39
N TYR A 70 5.22 -6.45 -0.42
CA TYR A 70 6.55 -5.88 -0.31
C TYR A 70 7.25 -6.33 0.96
N LEU A 71 8.55 -6.56 0.82
CA LEU A 71 9.47 -7.01 1.85
C LEU A 71 10.61 -5.97 2.02
N PRO A 72 11.47 -6.10 3.05
CA PRO A 72 12.48 -5.08 3.36
C PRO A 72 13.53 -4.83 2.27
N ASP A 73 13.76 -5.79 1.37
CA ASP A 73 14.69 -5.69 0.26
C ASP A 73 14.29 -4.62 -0.77
N THR A 74 12.99 -4.40 -0.97
CA THR A 74 12.46 -3.38 -1.89
C THR A 74 12.04 -2.09 -1.19
N ALA A 75 12.11 -2.02 0.14
CA ALA A 75 11.51 -0.93 0.94
C ALA A 75 12.02 0.48 0.55
N LYS A 76 13.31 0.61 0.23
CA LYS A 76 13.89 1.89 -0.19
C LYS A 76 13.32 2.39 -1.51
N GLU A 77 13.15 1.50 -2.48
CA GLU A 77 12.59 1.85 -3.80
C GLU A 77 11.11 2.21 -3.68
N GLU A 78 10.35 1.45 -2.90
CA GLU A 78 8.93 1.72 -2.68
C GLU A 78 8.71 3.03 -1.94
N LEU A 79 9.51 3.34 -0.91
CA LEU A 79 9.45 4.62 -0.21
C LEU A 79 9.64 5.82 -1.15
N GLU A 80 10.56 5.73 -2.10
CA GLU A 80 10.76 6.78 -3.10
C GLU A 80 9.55 6.93 -4.02
N LYS A 81 8.92 5.83 -4.44
CA LYS A 81 7.69 5.87 -5.24
C LYS A 81 6.54 6.58 -4.51
N LYS A 82 6.41 6.40 -3.18
CA LYS A 82 5.28 6.98 -2.42
C LYS A 82 5.18 8.50 -2.47
N LYS A 83 6.29 9.22 -2.67
CA LYS A 83 6.31 10.70 -2.82
C LYS A 83 5.41 11.21 -3.94
N ASN A 84 5.16 10.37 -4.96
CA ASN A 84 4.35 10.72 -6.13
C ASN A 84 3.00 10.01 -6.15
N MET A 85 2.57 9.40 -5.04
CA MET A 85 1.34 8.62 -4.95
C MET A 85 0.27 9.26 -4.06
N GLY A 86 0.47 10.51 -3.61
CA GLY A 86 -0.49 11.25 -2.78
C GLY A 86 -0.25 11.16 -1.27
N TYR A 87 1.00 10.91 -0.86
CA TYR A 87 1.47 10.95 0.52
C TYR A 87 2.34 12.17 0.81
#